data_AF-A0A1I4P4S2-F1
#
_entry.id   AF-A0A1I4P4S2-F1
#
_cell.length_a   1.000
_cell.length_b   1.000
_cell.length_c   1.000
_cell.angle_alpha   90.00
_cell.angle_beta   90.00
_cell.angle_gamma   90.00
#
_symmetry.space_group_name_H-M   'P 1'
#
loop_
_entity.id
_entity.type
_entity.pdbx_description
1 polymer ?
#
loop_
_entity_poly.entity_id
_entity_poly.type
_entity_poly.pdbx_seq_one_letter_code
_entity_poly.pdbx_strand_id
1 'polypeptide(L)'
;MKKIKLAVLAVALTASSFSWAQDGKAALVKQFVDLQRPGIEALARALVQQASDPIAQAGSGYLQTQVPAEKREAAAKAADAELKKYFDESFPLVRDKALAVAPTTLGPILEQNFTEEELKQLVAWISSPLAKKYQDMNPQMQTALTKKVVEDTRASIEPKIRALDASVAKALGAPTAGAAPAQSGNAPAKAPAKK
;
A
#
# COMPACT_ATOMS: atom_id res chain seq x y z
N MET A 1 -73.43 45.21 -17.66
CA MET A 1 -72.76 45.68 -16.41
C MET A 1 -72.97 44.57 -15.38
N LYS A 2 -72.01 43.81 -14.82
CA LYS A 2 -70.65 44.08 -14.34
C LYS A 2 -69.82 42.78 -14.33
N LYS A 3 -68.63 42.87 -14.95
CA LYS A 3 -67.33 42.21 -14.66
C LYS A 3 -67.26 40.69 -14.44
N ILE A 4 -66.93 39.99 -15.52
CA ILE A 4 -66.28 38.67 -15.50
C ILE A 4 -64.83 38.87 -15.03
N LYS A 5 -64.42 38.17 -13.96
CA LYS A 5 -63.00 38.03 -13.59
C LYS A 5 -62.56 36.60 -13.88
N LEU A 6 -61.69 36.48 -14.86
CA LEU A 6 -60.91 35.30 -15.21
C LEU A 6 -59.47 35.55 -14.71
N ALA A 7 -58.73 34.46 -14.45
CA ALA A 7 -57.31 34.37 -14.04
C ALA A 7 -57.09 34.17 -12.52
N VAL A 8 -56.24 33.25 -12.04
CA VAL A 8 -55.32 32.28 -12.67
C VAL A 8 -55.04 31.19 -11.62
N LEU A 9 -55.03 29.93 -12.05
CA LEU A 9 -54.52 28.79 -11.29
C LEU A 9 -52.98 28.84 -11.40
N ALA A 10 -52.26 29.11 -10.31
CA ALA A 10 -50.80 29.05 -10.28
C ALA A 10 -50.33 28.11 -9.17
N VAL A 11 -49.62 27.08 -9.62
CA VAL A 11 -49.01 25.95 -8.92
C VAL A 11 -48.08 26.41 -7.79
N ALA A 12 -48.25 25.84 -6.60
CA ALA A 12 -47.26 25.85 -5.54
C ALA A 12 -47.05 24.40 -5.04
N LEU A 13 -46.29 23.62 -5.81
CA LEU A 13 -45.91 22.24 -5.51
C LEU A 13 -44.45 22.00 -5.92
N THR A 14 -43.52 22.79 -5.37
CA THR A 14 -42.08 22.51 -5.48
C THR A 14 -41.34 22.99 -4.23
N ALA A 15 -41.57 22.34 -3.08
CA ALA A 15 -40.70 22.48 -1.90
C ALA A 15 -40.47 21.15 -1.15
N SER A 16 -41.16 20.06 -1.49
CA SER A 16 -41.06 18.78 -0.78
C SER A 16 -39.96 17.85 -1.29
N SER A 17 -39.31 18.15 -2.42
CA SER A 17 -38.28 17.27 -3.01
C SER A 17 -36.90 17.40 -2.37
N PHE A 18 -36.61 18.51 -1.68
CA PHE A 18 -35.28 18.77 -1.12
C PHE A 18 -35.02 17.98 0.18
N SER A 19 -36.04 17.75 1.00
CA SER A 19 -35.88 16.97 2.25
C SER A 19 -35.66 15.48 1.95
N TRP A 20 -36.33 14.93 0.93
CA TRP A 20 -36.19 13.51 0.57
C TRP A 20 -34.85 13.17 -0.09
N ALA A 21 -34.31 14.08 -0.92
CA ALA A 21 -33.00 13.91 -1.55
C ALA A 21 -31.84 14.02 -0.53
N GLN A 22 -31.98 14.87 0.49
CA GLN A 22 -30.95 15.02 1.53
C GLN A 22 -30.86 13.78 2.43
N ASP A 23 -32.00 13.15 2.73
CA ASP A 23 -32.06 11.91 3.51
C ASP A 23 -31.47 10.70 2.74
N GLY A 24 -31.71 10.62 1.43
CA GLY A 24 -31.20 9.54 0.57
C GLY A 24 -29.66 9.54 0.46
N LYS A 25 -29.10 10.71 0.18
CA LYS A 25 -27.65 10.88 0.07
C LYS A 25 -26.92 10.60 1.39
N ALA A 26 -27.42 11.12 2.50
CA ALA A 26 -26.83 10.87 3.82
C ALA A 26 -26.86 9.38 4.20
N ALA A 27 -27.93 8.66 3.86
CA ALA A 27 -28.03 7.22 4.07
C ALA A 27 -26.99 6.44 3.24
N LEU A 28 -26.77 6.82 1.98
CA LEU A 28 -25.74 6.21 1.12
C LEU A 28 -24.33 6.49 1.63
N VAL A 29 -24.06 7.70 2.12
CA VAL A 29 -22.79 8.04 2.76
C VAL A 29 -22.52 7.14 3.97
N LYS A 30 -23.52 6.97 4.84
CA LYS A 30 -23.41 6.07 5.99
C LYS A 30 -23.10 4.64 5.55
N GLN A 31 -23.86 4.12 4.57
CA GLN A 31 -23.64 2.77 4.04
C GLN A 31 -22.25 2.61 3.42
N PHE A 32 -21.76 3.64 2.71
CA PHE A 32 -20.42 3.65 2.16
C PHE A 32 -19.37 3.59 3.28
N VAL A 33 -19.48 4.43 4.33
CA VAL A 33 -18.55 4.41 5.47
C VAL A 33 -18.56 3.06 6.17
N ASP A 34 -19.73 2.42 6.33
CA ASP A 34 -19.85 1.08 6.90
C ASP A 34 -19.13 0.02 6.02
N LEU A 35 -19.25 0.12 4.70
CA LEU A 35 -18.49 -0.74 3.76
C LEU A 35 -16.98 -0.53 3.86
N GLN A 36 -16.53 0.66 4.25
CA GLN A 36 -15.10 0.97 4.46
C GLN A 36 -14.57 0.56 5.83
N ARG A 37 -15.41 0.01 6.72
CA ARG A 37 -15.01 -0.41 8.07
C ARG A 37 -13.73 -1.27 8.11
N PRO A 38 -13.56 -2.31 7.26
CA PRO A 38 -12.32 -3.08 7.24
C PRO A 38 -11.08 -2.23 6.96
N GLY A 39 -11.20 -1.21 6.10
CA GLY A 39 -10.12 -0.27 5.80
C GLY A 39 -9.81 0.68 6.96
N ILE A 40 -10.85 1.15 7.67
CA ILE A 40 -10.68 1.99 8.86
C ILE A 40 -10.00 1.20 10.00
N GLU A 41 -10.37 -0.07 10.18
CA GLU A 41 -9.73 -0.95 11.16
C GLU A 41 -8.29 -1.30 10.76
N ALA A 42 -8.02 -1.47 9.46
CA ALA A 42 -6.66 -1.66 8.94
C ALA A 42 -5.78 -0.43 9.16
N LEU A 43 -6.31 0.78 8.94
CA LEU A 43 -5.63 2.04 9.24
C LEU A 43 -5.26 2.11 10.73
N ALA A 44 -6.21 1.82 11.63
CA ALA A 44 -5.94 1.82 13.06
C ALA A 44 -4.82 0.84 13.45
N ARG A 45 -4.83 -0.38 12.87
CA ARG A 45 -3.76 -1.37 13.08
C ARG A 45 -2.40 -0.83 12.59
N ALA A 46 -2.36 -0.26 11.39
CA ALA A 46 -1.13 0.29 10.81
C ALA A 46 -0.56 1.43 11.67
N LEU A 47 -1.41 2.33 12.19
CA LEU A 47 -0.96 3.42 13.06
C LEU A 47 -0.32 2.91 14.35
N VAL A 48 -0.90 1.88 14.98
CA VAL A 48 -0.34 1.28 16.19
C VAL A 48 1.00 0.57 15.89
N GLN A 49 1.07 -0.18 14.79
CA GLN A 49 2.30 -0.85 14.38
C GLN A 49 3.41 0.17 14.11
N GLN A 50 3.13 1.17 13.27
CA GLN A 50 4.06 2.24 12.92
C GLN A 50 4.61 2.98 14.15
N ALA A 51 3.78 3.20 15.18
CA ALA A 51 4.21 3.84 16.41
C ALA A 51 5.24 2.98 17.20
N SER A 52 5.16 1.65 17.10
CA SER A 52 6.06 0.71 17.78
C SER A 52 7.29 0.29 16.97
N ASP A 53 7.30 0.50 15.65
CA ASP A 53 8.38 0.02 14.76
C ASP A 53 9.79 0.45 15.18
N PRO A 54 10.06 1.72 15.57
CA PRO A 54 11.40 2.12 16.00
C PRO A 54 11.87 1.39 17.27
N ILE A 55 10.95 1.09 18.18
CA ILE A 55 11.24 0.37 19.43
C ILE A 55 11.57 -1.09 19.10
N ALA A 56 10.78 -1.73 18.22
CA ALA A 56 11.03 -3.10 17.79
C ALA A 56 12.38 -3.24 17.06
N GLN A 57 12.73 -2.28 16.20
CA GLN A 57 14.02 -2.23 15.50
C GLN A 57 15.19 -2.05 16.47
N ALA A 58 15.10 -1.09 17.39
CA ALA A 58 16.12 -0.86 18.40
C ALA A 58 16.30 -2.08 19.32
N GLY A 59 15.19 -2.68 19.75
CA GLY A 59 15.18 -3.92 20.54
C GLY A 59 15.87 -5.07 19.82
N SER A 60 15.60 -5.24 18.53
CA SER A 60 16.25 -6.26 17.69
C SER A 60 17.76 -6.05 17.59
N GLY A 61 18.21 -4.80 17.40
CA GLY A 61 19.64 -4.45 17.40
C GLY A 61 20.31 -4.72 18.75
N TYR A 62 19.63 -4.38 19.85
CA TYR A 62 20.12 -4.65 21.21
C TYR A 62 20.22 -6.16 21.49
N LEU A 63 19.21 -6.95 21.11
CA LEU A 63 19.21 -8.41 21.26
C LEU A 63 20.40 -9.05 20.53
N GLN A 64 20.74 -8.57 19.33
CA GLN A 64 21.83 -9.13 18.54
C GLN A 64 23.22 -8.75 19.07
N THR A 65 23.37 -7.51 19.57
CA THR A 65 24.68 -6.94 19.91
C THR A 65 25.03 -7.02 21.40
N GLN A 66 24.04 -6.91 22.29
CA GLN A 66 24.26 -6.77 23.73
C GLN A 66 23.81 -7.99 24.55
N VAL A 67 22.98 -8.88 23.98
CA VAL A 67 22.48 -10.05 24.70
C VAL A 67 23.31 -11.30 24.36
N PRO A 68 23.84 -12.04 25.36
CA PRO A 68 24.52 -13.32 25.14
C PRO A 68 23.61 -14.33 24.43
N ALA A 69 24.18 -15.15 23.53
CA ALA A 69 23.42 -16.01 22.61
C ALA A 69 22.42 -16.94 23.30
N GLU A 70 22.80 -17.44 24.47
CA GLU A 70 22.08 -18.38 25.33
C GLU A 70 20.84 -17.75 25.97
N LYS A 71 20.82 -16.41 26.05
CA LYS A 71 19.71 -15.62 26.61
C LYS A 71 18.86 -14.94 25.54
N ARG A 72 19.30 -14.93 24.28
CA ARG A 72 18.63 -14.19 23.20
C ARG A 72 17.21 -14.67 22.96
N GLU A 73 16.97 -15.97 22.94
CA GLU A 73 15.63 -16.50 22.68
C GLU A 73 14.63 -16.08 23.77
N ALA A 74 15.01 -16.22 25.04
CA ALA A 74 14.18 -15.81 26.17
C ALA A 74 13.94 -14.29 26.18
N ALA A 75 14.99 -13.50 25.90
CA ALA A 75 14.89 -12.05 25.81
C ALA A 75 14.03 -11.58 24.62
N ALA A 76 14.13 -12.26 23.47
CA ALA A 76 13.28 -12.00 22.30
C ALA A 76 11.80 -12.27 22.62
N LYS A 77 11.48 -13.41 23.24
CA LYS A 77 10.12 -13.74 23.69
C LYS A 77 9.56 -12.71 24.66
N ALA A 78 10.39 -12.20 25.58
CA ALA A 78 9.98 -11.15 26.52
C ALA A 78 9.69 -9.83 25.80
N ALA A 79 10.55 -9.43 24.85
CA ALA A 79 10.33 -8.24 24.03
C ALA A 79 9.06 -8.37 23.17
N ASP A 80 8.84 -9.53 22.53
CA ASP A 80 7.64 -9.81 21.74
C ASP A 80 6.37 -9.74 22.61
N ALA A 81 6.43 -10.21 23.86
CA ALA A 81 5.31 -10.12 24.79
C ALA A 81 4.95 -8.67 25.14
N GLU A 82 5.93 -7.80 25.38
CA GLU A 82 5.70 -6.38 25.64
C GLU A 82 5.14 -5.65 24.40
N LEU A 83 5.68 -5.93 23.20
CA LEU A 83 5.14 -5.39 21.95
C LEU A 83 3.70 -5.85 21.70
N LYS A 84 3.41 -7.12 21.97
CA LYS A 84 2.05 -7.67 21.87
C LYS A 84 1.11 -7.00 22.87
N LYS A 85 1.53 -6.82 24.12
CA LYS A 85 0.74 -6.14 25.15
C LYS A 85 0.41 -4.71 24.74
N TYR A 86 1.42 -3.96 24.27
CA TYR A 86 1.21 -2.62 23.73
C TYR A 86 0.17 -2.62 22.60
N PHE A 87 0.27 -3.55 21.65
CA PHE A 87 -0.68 -3.66 20.55
C PHE A 87 -2.09 -4.00 21.03
N ASP A 88 -2.23 -5.00 21.91
CA ASP A 88 -3.52 -5.46 22.42
C ASP A 88 -4.24 -4.37 23.24
N GLU A 89 -3.50 -3.52 23.96
CA GLU A 89 -4.03 -2.37 24.70
C GLU A 89 -4.35 -1.17 23.78
N SER A 90 -3.48 -0.89 22.80
CA SER A 90 -3.56 0.32 21.98
C SER A 90 -4.51 0.16 20.79
N PHE A 91 -4.55 -1.01 20.16
CA PHE A 91 -5.34 -1.24 18.95
C PHE A 91 -6.84 -0.97 19.16
N PRO A 92 -7.50 -1.46 20.22
CA PRO A 92 -8.91 -1.15 20.46
C PRO A 92 -9.15 0.35 20.61
N LEU A 93 -8.27 1.08 21.32
CA LEU A 93 -8.40 2.52 21.52
C LEU A 93 -8.33 3.30 20.20
N VAL A 94 -7.33 3.00 19.36
CA VAL A 94 -7.15 3.66 18.06
C VAL A 94 -8.25 3.26 17.09
N ARG A 95 -8.65 1.98 17.08
CA ARG A 95 -9.76 1.46 16.26
C ARG A 95 -11.06 2.18 16.59
N ASP A 96 -11.43 2.20 17.87
CA ASP A 96 -12.70 2.76 18.31
C ASP A 96 -12.75 4.27 18.04
N LYS A 97 -11.62 4.97 18.24
CA LYS A 97 -11.51 6.37 17.85
C LYS A 97 -11.64 6.57 16.35
N ALA A 98 -10.97 5.76 15.52
CA ALA A 98 -11.03 5.84 14.07
C ALA A 98 -12.47 5.60 13.56
N LEU A 99 -13.16 4.59 14.09
CA LEU A 99 -14.56 4.32 13.77
C LEU A 99 -15.48 5.47 14.20
N ALA A 100 -15.24 6.06 15.38
CA ALA A 100 -16.06 7.16 15.88
C ALA A 100 -15.91 8.45 15.05
N VAL A 101 -14.72 8.75 14.54
CA VAL A 101 -14.47 9.97 13.75
C VAL A 101 -14.70 9.78 12.26
N ALA A 102 -14.76 8.54 11.76
CA ALA A 102 -14.92 8.27 10.34
C ALA A 102 -16.18 8.92 9.73
N PRO A 103 -17.39 8.84 10.33
CA PRO A 103 -18.58 9.46 9.74
C PRO A 103 -18.45 10.98 9.60
N THR A 104 -17.90 11.67 10.61
CA THR A 104 -17.78 13.14 10.61
C THR A 104 -16.61 13.64 9.76
N THR A 105 -15.61 12.78 9.50
CA THR A 105 -14.44 13.12 8.68
C THR A 105 -14.67 12.80 7.21
N LEU A 106 -15.26 11.63 6.91
CA LEU A 106 -15.48 11.15 5.55
C LEU A 106 -16.81 11.63 4.96
N GLY A 107 -17.84 11.80 5.80
CA GLY A 107 -19.18 12.18 5.36
C GLY A 107 -19.20 13.46 4.51
N PRO A 108 -18.65 14.59 5.00
CA PRO A 108 -18.60 15.82 4.24
C PRO A 108 -17.82 15.70 2.92
N ILE A 109 -16.75 14.90 2.90
CA ILE A 109 -15.96 14.65 1.68
C ILE A 109 -16.83 13.94 0.65
N LEU A 110 -17.56 12.90 1.05
CA LEU A 110 -18.44 12.14 0.16
C LEU A 110 -19.62 13.00 -0.33
N GLU A 111 -20.21 13.78 0.57
CA GLU A 111 -21.33 14.68 0.24
C GLU A 111 -20.94 15.80 -0.73
N GLN A 112 -19.70 16.30 -0.66
CA GLN A 112 -19.22 17.35 -1.56
C GLN A 112 -18.78 16.84 -2.92
N ASN A 113 -18.23 15.62 -2.99
CA ASN A 113 -17.56 15.13 -4.20
C ASN A 113 -18.42 14.19 -5.06
N PHE A 114 -19.51 13.65 -4.53
CA PHE A 114 -20.37 12.74 -5.27
C PHE A 114 -21.81 13.22 -5.26
N THR A 115 -22.56 12.96 -6.33
CA THR A 115 -24.02 13.02 -6.35
C THR A 115 -24.64 11.83 -5.62
N GLU A 116 -25.94 11.88 -5.35
CA GLU A 116 -26.65 10.74 -4.76
C GLU A 116 -26.60 9.51 -5.68
N GLU A 117 -26.78 9.73 -6.99
CA GLU A 117 -26.75 8.69 -8.01
C GLU A 117 -25.37 8.02 -8.10
N GLU A 118 -24.29 8.80 -8.11
CA GLU A 118 -22.92 8.27 -8.12
C GLU A 118 -22.62 7.47 -6.85
N LEU A 119 -23.01 7.98 -5.67
CA LEU A 119 -22.85 7.23 -4.41
C LEU A 119 -23.63 5.92 -4.43
N LYS A 120 -24.85 5.93 -4.96
CA LYS A 120 -25.68 4.72 -5.08
C LYS A 120 -25.03 3.68 -5.98
N GLN A 121 -24.52 4.11 -7.13
CA GLN A 121 -23.79 3.23 -8.05
C GLN A 121 -22.52 2.67 -7.42
N LEU A 122 -21.78 3.51 -6.70
CA LEU A 122 -20.54 3.13 -6.02
C LEU A 122 -20.80 2.10 -4.92
N VAL A 123 -21.78 2.35 -4.06
CA VAL A 123 -22.21 1.42 -3.00
C VAL A 123 -22.70 0.10 -3.59
N ALA A 124 -23.51 0.14 -4.64
CA ALA A 124 -23.98 -1.05 -5.33
C ALA A 124 -22.83 -1.87 -5.95
N TRP A 125 -21.84 -1.19 -6.55
CA TRP A 125 -20.67 -1.85 -7.11
C TRP A 125 -19.81 -2.50 -6.03
N ILE A 126 -19.40 -1.75 -4.99
CA ILE A 126 -18.51 -2.25 -3.92
C ILE A 126 -19.14 -3.45 -3.19
N SER A 127 -20.45 -3.41 -2.95
CA SER A 127 -21.18 -4.49 -2.27
C SER A 127 -21.48 -5.69 -3.17
N SER A 128 -21.20 -5.60 -4.48
CA SER A 128 -21.54 -6.66 -5.43
C SER A 128 -20.58 -7.86 -5.35
N PRO A 129 -21.08 -9.09 -5.59
CA PRO A 129 -20.23 -10.27 -5.79
C PRO A 129 -19.27 -10.11 -6.98
N LEU A 130 -19.64 -9.29 -7.96
CA LEU A 130 -18.81 -9.02 -9.13
C LEU A 130 -17.55 -8.21 -8.76
N ALA A 131 -17.69 -7.17 -7.93
CA ALA A 131 -16.54 -6.41 -7.44
C ALA A 131 -15.61 -7.31 -6.60
N LYS A 132 -16.18 -8.18 -5.76
CA LYS A 132 -15.39 -9.17 -5.01
C LYS A 132 -14.62 -10.12 -5.93
N LYS A 133 -15.29 -10.69 -6.95
CA LYS A 133 -14.64 -11.54 -7.95
C LYS A 133 -13.52 -10.79 -8.68
N TYR A 134 -13.73 -9.53 -9.03
CA TYR A 134 -12.71 -8.71 -9.67
C TYR A 134 -11.49 -8.49 -8.75
N GLN A 135 -11.71 -8.18 -7.48
CA GLN A 135 -10.64 -8.05 -6.47
C GLN A 135 -9.84 -9.35 -6.33
N ASP A 136 -10.53 -10.50 -6.22
CA ASP A 136 -9.91 -11.81 -6.04
C ASP A 136 -9.10 -12.23 -7.29
N MET A 137 -9.51 -11.80 -8.49
CA MET A 137 -8.79 -12.09 -9.75
C MET A 137 -7.57 -11.18 -9.99
N ASN A 138 -7.50 -10.00 -9.37
CA ASN A 138 -6.46 -9.02 -9.65
C ASN A 138 -5.02 -9.55 -9.42
N PRO A 139 -4.71 -10.30 -8.33
CA PRO A 139 -3.39 -10.90 -8.14
C PRO A 139 -3.04 -11.94 -9.21
N GLN A 140 -4.03 -12.71 -9.67
CA GLN A 140 -3.83 -13.70 -10.73
C GLN A 140 -3.49 -13.02 -12.06
N MET A 141 -4.20 -11.94 -12.41
CA MET A 141 -3.91 -11.15 -13.61
C MET A 141 -2.51 -10.52 -13.54
N GLN A 142 -2.12 -9.94 -12.40
CA GLN A 142 -0.76 -9.42 -12.19
C GLN A 142 0.31 -10.50 -12.32
N THR A 143 0.07 -11.68 -11.76
CA THR A 143 1.00 -12.81 -11.86
C THR A 143 1.18 -13.25 -13.31
N ALA A 144 0.08 -13.38 -14.05
CA ALA A 144 0.11 -13.75 -15.46
C ALA A 144 0.87 -12.72 -16.31
N LEU A 145 0.58 -11.43 -16.11
CA LEU A 145 1.27 -10.34 -16.80
C LEU A 145 2.77 -10.33 -16.46
N THR A 146 3.13 -10.44 -15.18
CA THR A 146 4.53 -10.46 -14.73
C THR A 146 5.29 -11.61 -15.36
N LYS A 147 4.71 -12.82 -15.35
CA LYS A 147 5.31 -14.00 -15.98
C LYS A 147 5.59 -13.74 -17.45
N LYS A 148 4.62 -13.19 -18.18
CA LYS A 148 4.77 -12.95 -19.63
C LYS A 148 5.80 -11.86 -19.93
N VAL A 149 5.79 -10.76 -19.16
CA VAL A 149 6.80 -9.69 -19.28
C VAL A 149 8.21 -10.24 -19.04
N VAL A 150 8.42 -11.06 -18.01
CA VAL A 150 9.74 -11.66 -17.73
C VAL A 150 10.15 -12.61 -18.85
N GLU A 151 9.25 -13.46 -19.31
CA GLU A 151 9.49 -14.39 -20.42
C GLU A 151 9.96 -13.66 -21.68
N ASP A 152 9.24 -12.60 -22.07
CA ASP A 152 9.48 -11.89 -23.33
C ASP A 152 10.69 -10.93 -23.24
N THR A 153 11.03 -10.44 -22.05
CA THR A 153 12.13 -9.46 -21.87
C THR A 153 13.46 -10.09 -21.45
N ARG A 154 13.48 -11.33 -20.95
CA ARG A 154 14.69 -11.97 -20.40
C ARG A 154 15.90 -11.86 -21.32
N ALA A 155 15.75 -12.23 -22.59
CA ALA A 155 16.85 -12.22 -23.57
C ALA A 155 17.44 -10.82 -23.80
N SER A 156 16.63 -9.77 -23.65
CA SER A 156 17.07 -8.37 -23.82
C SER A 156 17.65 -7.75 -22.55
N ILE A 157 17.21 -8.21 -21.37
CA ILE A 157 17.59 -7.64 -20.07
C ILE A 157 18.80 -8.35 -19.46
N GLU A 158 18.93 -9.67 -19.61
CA GLU A 158 20.05 -10.44 -19.08
C GLU A 158 21.44 -9.87 -19.44
N PRO A 159 21.76 -9.52 -20.71
CA PRO A 159 23.05 -8.92 -21.02
C PRO A 159 23.26 -7.55 -20.35
N LYS A 160 22.19 -6.77 -20.14
CA LYS A 160 22.26 -5.47 -19.46
C LYS A 160 22.56 -5.64 -17.96
N ILE A 161 21.97 -6.64 -17.32
CA ILE A 161 22.26 -6.97 -15.92
C ILE A 161 23.73 -7.38 -15.76
N ARG A 162 24.26 -8.22 -16.66
CA ARG A 162 25.68 -8.61 -16.62
C ARG A 162 26.61 -7.41 -16.82
N ALA A 163 26.26 -6.51 -17.75
CA ALA A 163 27.03 -5.29 -17.97
C ALA A 163 27.02 -4.36 -16.74
N LEU A 164 25.87 -4.25 -16.06
CA LEU A 164 25.73 -3.49 -14.81
C LEU A 164 26.61 -4.08 -13.71
N ASP A 165 26.55 -5.39 -13.48
CA ASP A 165 27.36 -6.08 -12.48
C ASP A 165 28.85 -5.81 -12.67
N ALA A 166 29.35 -5.98 -13.90
CA ALA A 166 30.75 -5.67 -14.23
C ALA A 166 31.10 -4.19 -14.01
N SER A 167 30.19 -3.28 -14.33
CA SER A 167 30.40 -1.83 -14.16
C SER A 167 30.46 -1.44 -12.68
N VAL A 168 29.60 -2.04 -11.85
CA VAL A 168 29.58 -1.82 -10.39
C VAL A 168 30.84 -2.40 -9.75
N ALA A 169 31.22 -3.64 -10.09
CA ALA A 169 32.45 -4.25 -9.59
C ALA A 169 33.68 -3.39 -9.93
N LYS A 170 33.77 -2.89 -11.17
CA LYS A 170 34.82 -1.96 -11.58
C LYS A 170 34.80 -0.66 -10.77
N ALA A 171 33.63 -0.07 -10.54
CA ALA A 171 33.50 1.18 -9.78
C ALA A 171 33.90 1.02 -8.31
N LEU A 172 33.63 -0.15 -7.72
CA LEU A 172 33.97 -0.47 -6.34
C LEU A 172 35.41 -1.00 -6.16
N GLY A 173 36.18 -1.14 -7.25
CA GLY A 173 37.52 -1.73 -7.22
C GLY A 173 37.53 -3.22 -6.87
N ALA A 174 36.40 -3.91 -7.02
CA ALA A 174 36.31 -5.35 -6.83
C ALA A 174 36.92 -6.09 -8.03
N PRO A 175 37.64 -7.20 -7.83
CA PRO A 175 38.19 -7.98 -8.93
C PRO A 175 37.05 -8.53 -9.80
N THR A 176 36.91 -8.02 -11.03
CA THR A 176 35.98 -8.55 -12.02
C THR A 176 36.51 -9.89 -12.52
N ALA A 177 35.81 -10.99 -12.24
CA ALA A 177 36.15 -12.31 -12.75
C ALA A 177 35.99 -12.33 -14.29
N GLY A 178 37.07 -12.03 -15.01
CA GLY A 178 37.03 -11.95 -16.48
C GLY A 178 38.32 -11.52 -17.19
N ALA A 179 39.44 -11.35 -16.49
CA ALA A 179 40.74 -11.17 -17.13
C ALA A 179 41.69 -12.26 -16.62
N ALA A 180 41.85 -13.32 -17.42
CA ALA A 180 43.00 -14.22 -17.26
C ALA A 180 44.29 -13.37 -17.33
N PRO A 181 45.28 -13.56 -16.43
CA PRO A 181 46.51 -12.81 -16.52
C PRO A 181 47.21 -13.18 -17.81
N ALA A 182 47.47 -12.19 -18.67
CA ALA A 182 48.39 -12.35 -19.78
C ALA A 182 49.73 -12.81 -19.20
N GLN A 183 50.14 -14.04 -19.56
CA GLN A 183 51.48 -14.54 -19.30
C GLN A 183 52.47 -13.51 -19.86
N SER A 184 53.20 -12.86 -18.96
CA SER A 184 54.33 -12.01 -19.33
C SER A 184 55.37 -12.90 -20.00
N GLY A 185 55.53 -12.71 -21.31
CA GLY A 185 56.54 -13.38 -22.10
C GLY A 185 57.93 -13.06 -21.56
N ASN A 186 58.67 -14.10 -21.18
CA ASN A 186 60.09 -14.02 -20.93
C ASN A 186 60.79 -13.57 -22.22
N ALA A 187 61.42 -12.40 -22.16
CA ALA A 187 62.37 -11.95 -23.18
C ALA A 187 63.61 -12.86 -23.16
N PRO A 188 64.13 -13.32 -24.31
CA PRO A 188 65.36 -14.11 -24.34
C PRO A 188 66.58 -13.22 -24.11
N ALA A 189 67.38 -13.58 -23.11
CA ALA A 189 68.64 -12.91 -22.76
C ALA A 189 69.70 -13.09 -23.86
N LYS A 190 70.36 -11.99 -24.21
CA LYS A 190 71.53 -11.95 -25.09
C LYS A 190 72.68 -12.80 -24.51
N ALA A 191 73.24 -13.67 -25.35
CA ALA A 191 74.47 -14.38 -25.09
C ALA A 191 75.69 -13.43 -25.07
N PRO A 192 76.69 -13.61 -24.18
CA PRO A 192 77.98 -12.98 -24.35
C PRO A 192 78.92 -13.88 -25.18
N ALA A 193 79.67 -13.23 -26.08
CA ALA A 193 80.66 -13.86 -26.93
C ALA A 193 82.05 -13.79 -26.29
N LYS A 194 82.77 -14.93 -26.37
CA LYS A 194 84.23 -15.14 -26.46
C LYS A 194 85.05 -14.76 -25.19
N LYS A 195 86.04 -15.54 -24.79
CA LYS A 195 87.13 -16.13 -25.58
C LYS A 195 87.77 -17.28 -24.82
#